data_AF-A0A536S2F5-F1
#
_entry.id   AF-A0A536S2F5-F1
#
_cell.length_a   1.000
_cell.length_b   1.000
_cell.length_c   1.000
_cell.angle_alpha   90.00
_cell.angle_beta   90.00
_cell.angle_gamma   90.00
#
_symmetry.space_group_name_H-M   'P 1'
#
loop_
_entity.id
_entity.type
_entity.pdbx_description
1 polymer ?
#
loop_
_entity_poly.entity_id
_entity_poly.type
_entity_poly.pdbx_seq_one_letter_code
_entity_poly.pdbx_strand_id
1 'polypeptide(L)'
;MRRARGARPDAVMPAKTRKTTTAGPAVLRLVEATGESDRGWDAAVVAAVKAAKVKEPVGVEVGRLWAELDGARLRRYHAAVKVAYRQSQRQLGRSTH
;
A
#
# COMPACT_ATOMS: atom_id res chain seq x y z
N MET A 1 8.16 -44.06 -45.14
CA MET A 1 7.27 -44.00 -43.95
C MET A 1 6.70 -42.59 -43.80
N ARG A 2 5.46 -42.48 -43.33
CA ARG A 2 4.60 -41.28 -43.33
C ARG A 2 4.83 -40.32 -42.14
N ARG A 3 4.65 -39.02 -42.42
CA ARG A 3 4.17 -37.89 -41.57
C ARG A 3 5.08 -37.25 -40.51
N ALA A 4 5.22 -35.93 -40.62
CA ALA A 4 4.91 -34.97 -39.55
C ALA A 4 4.54 -33.61 -40.20
N ARG A 5 3.24 -33.21 -40.18
CA ARG A 5 2.62 -32.29 -39.19
C ARG A 5 3.23 -30.89 -39.31
N GLY A 6 2.57 -29.91 -39.94
CA GLY A 6 1.21 -29.45 -39.64
C GLY A 6 1.32 -28.31 -38.62
N ALA A 7 1.10 -27.08 -39.09
CA ALA A 7 1.24 -25.81 -38.38
C ALA A 7 0.53 -25.75 -37.02
N ARG A 8 1.03 -24.90 -36.11
CA ARG A 8 0.19 -24.23 -35.11
C ARG A 8 0.56 -22.74 -35.03
N PRO A 9 -0.42 -21.84 -35.24
CA PRO A 9 -0.21 -20.39 -35.21
C PRO A 9 -0.07 -19.88 -33.77
N ASP A 10 0.67 -18.79 -33.63
CA ASP A 10 0.84 -18.03 -32.40
C ASP A 10 -0.50 -17.72 -31.74
N ALA A 11 -0.74 -18.35 -30.60
CA ALA A 11 -1.88 -18.04 -29.75
C ALA A 11 -1.61 -16.70 -29.05
N VAL A 12 -2.08 -15.61 -29.66
CA VAL A 12 -2.20 -14.31 -29.00
C VAL A 12 -3.17 -14.47 -27.83
N MET A 13 -2.64 -14.54 -26.61
CA MET A 13 -3.44 -14.51 -25.40
C MET A 13 -3.98 -13.08 -25.19
N PRO A 14 -5.30 -12.87 -25.11
CA PRO A 14 -5.82 -11.55 -24.78
C PRO A 14 -5.48 -11.24 -23.31
N ALA A 15 -4.81 -10.11 -23.09
CA ALA A 15 -4.57 -9.58 -21.77
C ALA A 15 -5.92 -9.43 -21.05
N LYS A 16 -6.07 -10.11 -19.91
CA LYS A 16 -7.29 -10.10 -19.11
C LYS A 16 -7.50 -8.68 -18.59
N THR A 17 -8.33 -7.89 -19.27
CA THR A 17 -8.68 -6.54 -18.84
C THR A 17 -9.35 -6.65 -17.47
N ARG A 18 -8.63 -6.26 -16.41
CA ARG A 18 -9.23 -6.16 -15.07
C ARG A 18 -10.40 -5.20 -15.21
N LYS A 19 -11.61 -5.69 -14.92
CA LYS A 19 -12.81 -4.85 -14.83
C LYS A 19 -12.50 -3.71 -13.88
N THR A 20 -12.36 -2.51 -14.41
CA THR A 20 -12.42 -1.27 -13.65
C THR A 20 -13.86 -1.14 -13.20
N THR A 21 -14.18 -1.76 -12.06
CA THR A 21 -15.41 -1.42 -11.34
C THR A 21 -15.31 0.07 -11.11
N THR A 22 -16.18 0.84 -11.75
CA THR A 22 -16.31 2.29 -11.51
C THR A 22 -16.56 2.43 -10.02
N ALA A 23 -15.51 2.73 -9.27
CA ALA A 23 -15.59 2.86 -7.83
C ALA A 23 -16.49 4.06 -7.57
N GLY A 24 -17.63 3.82 -6.91
CA GLY A 24 -18.43 4.91 -6.35
C GLY A 24 -17.57 5.79 -5.43
N PRO A 25 -18.12 6.92 -4.95
CA PRO A 25 -17.36 7.88 -4.14
C PRO A 25 -16.60 7.18 -3.01
N ALA A 26 -15.26 7.26 -3.04
CA ALA A 26 -14.38 6.62 -2.08
C ALA A 26 -13.94 7.63 -1.03
N VAL A 27 -14.23 7.33 0.25
CA VAL A 27 -13.76 8.14 1.37
C VAL A 27 -12.36 7.68 1.76
N LEU A 28 -11.39 8.58 1.61
CA LEU A 28 -10.03 8.42 2.13
C LEU A 28 -9.91 9.13 3.47
N ARG A 29 -9.40 8.42 4.47
CA ARG A 29 -9.02 9.00 5.76
C ARG A 29 -7.52 9.02 5.89
N LEU A 30 -7.01 10.01 6.62
CA LEU A 30 -5.62 10.07 7.04
C LEU A 30 -5.53 9.81 8.53
N VAL A 31 -4.52 9.05 8.95
CA VAL A 31 -4.14 8.89 10.35
C VAL A 31 -2.67 9.21 10.51
N GLU A 32 -2.32 9.93 11.58
CA GLU A 32 -0.93 10.21 11.91
C GLU A 32 -0.34 9.08 12.73
N ALA A 33 0.91 8.72 12.44
CA ALA A 33 1.65 7.73 13.19
C ALA A 33 3.15 8.04 13.18
N THR A 34 3.85 7.54 14.20
CA THR A 34 5.29 7.64 14.30
C THR A 34 5.88 6.24 14.36
N GLY A 35 7.06 6.06 13.77
CA GLY A 35 7.83 4.83 13.82
C GLY A 35 9.31 5.11 13.88
N GLU A 36 10.05 4.11 14.34
CA GLU A 36 11.49 4.18 14.50
C GLU A 36 12.19 2.92 13.99
N SER A 37 13.46 3.06 13.62
CA SER A 37 14.31 1.94 13.24
C SER A 37 15.78 2.26 13.45
N ASP A 38 16.59 1.24 13.69
CA ASP A 38 18.06 1.27 13.64
C ASP A 38 18.62 1.00 12.24
N ARG A 39 17.76 0.70 11.26
CA ARG A 39 18.18 0.24 9.90
C ARG A 39 18.07 1.30 8.81
N GLY A 40 17.62 2.51 9.15
CA GLY A 40 17.47 3.63 8.20
C GLY A 40 16.05 4.16 8.08
N TRP A 41 15.90 5.19 7.24
CA TRP A 41 14.66 5.95 7.06
C TRP A 41 13.50 5.11 6.53
N ASP A 42 13.72 4.29 5.50
CA ASP A 42 12.66 3.46 4.91
C ASP A 42 12.07 2.50 5.94
N ALA A 43 12.94 1.90 6.77
CA ALA A 43 12.52 1.00 7.83
C ALA A 43 11.70 1.73 8.91
N ALA A 44 12.07 2.97 9.27
CA ALA A 44 11.31 3.80 10.19
C ALA A 44 9.94 4.20 9.63
N VAL A 45 9.86 4.55 8.34
CA VAL A 45 8.59 4.85 7.65
C VAL A 45 7.69 3.61 7.63
N VAL A 46 8.23 2.43 7.28
CA VAL A 46 7.47 1.18 7.29
C VAL A 46 7.01 0.83 8.71
N ALA A 47 7.84 1.06 9.73
CA ALA A 47 7.46 0.88 11.13
C ALA A 47 6.29 1.82 11.50
N ALA A 48 6.33 3.08 11.07
CA ALA A 48 5.28 4.06 11.30
C ALA A 48 3.95 3.65 10.63
N VAL A 49 4.01 3.20 9.37
CA VAL A 49 2.83 2.69 8.65
C VAL A 49 2.21 1.49 9.35
N LYS A 50 3.04 0.58 9.88
CA LYS A 50 2.56 -0.56 10.68
C LYS A 50 1.94 -0.11 12.00
N ALA A 51 2.54 0.87 12.68
CA ALA A 51 2.04 1.42 13.93
C ALA A 51 0.67 2.10 13.78
N ALA A 52 0.35 2.61 12.59
CA ALA A 52 -0.96 3.19 12.27
C ALA A 52 -2.13 2.18 12.33
N LYS A 53 -1.85 0.87 12.29
CA LYS A 53 -2.86 -0.21 12.40
C LYS A 53 -4.07 -0.05 11.45
N VAL A 54 -3.85 0.50 10.26
CA VAL A 54 -4.89 0.67 9.24
C VAL A 54 -4.96 -0.52 8.30
N LYS A 55 -6.18 -0.87 7.90
CA LYS A 55 -6.41 -1.89 6.87
C LYS A 55 -6.29 -1.24 5.48
N GLU A 56 -5.55 -1.88 4.58
CA GLU A 56 -5.37 -1.45 3.18
C GLU A 56 -4.90 0.01 3.04
N PRO A 57 -3.68 0.35 3.54
CA PRO A 57 -3.10 1.66 3.30
C PRO A 57 -2.92 1.89 1.79
N VAL A 58 -3.24 3.09 1.33
CA VAL A 58 -3.17 3.48 -0.10
C VAL A 58 -2.07 4.48 -0.39
N GLY A 59 -1.55 5.17 0.63
CA GLY A 59 -0.48 6.15 0.49
C GLY A 59 0.07 6.59 1.84
N VAL A 60 1.25 7.20 1.81
CA VAL A 60 1.92 7.75 2.99
C VAL A 60 2.54 9.10 2.64
N GLU A 61 2.35 10.08 3.51
CA GLU A 61 3.04 11.38 3.48
C GLU A 61 4.01 11.41 4.66
N VAL A 62 5.27 11.74 4.40
CA VAL A 62 6.29 11.88 5.45
C VAL A 62 6.33 13.33 5.89
N GLY A 63 5.93 13.60 7.13
CA GLY A 63 5.88 14.96 7.67
C GLY A 63 7.17 15.39 8.36
N ARG A 64 7.83 14.45 9.07
CA ARG A 64 9.11 14.72 9.74
C ARG A 64 10.00 13.49 9.75
N LEU A 65 11.26 13.70 9.41
CA LEU A 65 12.35 12.76 9.62
C LEU A 65 13.34 13.39 10.59
N TRP A 66 13.74 12.64 11.61
CA TRP A 66 14.78 13.04 12.56
C TRP A 66 15.46 11.81 13.15
N ALA A 67 16.69 11.97 13.64
CA ALA A 67 17.47 10.84 14.09
C ALA A 67 18.26 11.17 15.36
N GLU A 68 18.49 10.15 16.17
CA GLU A 68 19.41 10.18 17.30
C GLU A 68 20.84 9.95 16.80
N LEU A 69 21.76 10.75 17.34
CA LEU A 69 23.19 10.61 17.11
C LEU A 69 23.84 9.81 18.24
N ASP A 70 24.81 9.00 17.86
CA ASP A 70 25.80 8.39 18.73
C ASP A 70 27.19 8.79 18.22
N GLY A 71 27.75 9.83 18.85
CA GLY A 71 28.90 10.56 18.32
C GLY A 71 28.61 11.13 16.93
N ALA A 72 29.44 10.75 15.95
CA ALA A 72 29.31 11.21 14.55
C ALA A 72 28.41 10.31 13.69
N ARG A 73 27.72 9.32 14.26
CA ARG A 73 26.90 8.35 13.53
C ARG A 73 25.44 8.44 13.92
N LEU A 74 24.56 8.26 12.95
CA LEU A 74 23.12 8.08 13.21
C LEU A 74 22.89 6.70 13.80
N ARG A 75 22.14 6.63 14.90
CA ARG A 75 21.88 5.38 15.63
C ARG A 75 20.42 4.95 15.59
N ARG A 76 19.49 5.92 15.63
CA ARG A 76 18.05 5.65 15.58
C ARG A 76 17.38 6.66 14.67
N TYR A 77 16.61 6.15 13.72
CA TYR A 77 15.88 6.93 12.74
C TYR A 77 14.41 6.97 13.16
N HIS A 78 13.82 8.16 13.15
CA HIS A 78 12.44 8.40 13.52
C HIS A 78 11.67 9.05 12.37
N ALA A 79 10.50 8.51 12.06
CA ALA A 79 9.62 9.02 11.01
C ALA A 79 8.22 9.30 11.56
N ALA A 80 7.76 10.54 11.43
CA ALA A 80 6.36 10.90 11.64
C ALA A 80 5.67 11.00 10.27
N VAL A 81 4.58 10.26 10.11
CA VAL A 81 3.89 10.09 8.83
C VAL A 81 2.39 10.27 8.95
N LYS A 82 1.74 10.62 7.85
CA LYS A 82 0.29 10.50 7.66
C LYS A 82 0.02 9.34 6.71
N VAL A 83 -0.80 8.39 7.14
CA VAL A 83 -1.16 7.21 6.35
C VAL A 83 -2.58 7.38 5.82
N ALA A 84 -2.72 7.40 4.50
CA ALA A 84 -4.01 7.40 3.83
C ALA A 84 -4.55 5.98 3.72
N TYR A 85 -5.83 5.77 4.07
CA TYR A 85 -6.50 4.48 3.95
C TYR A 85 -7.96 4.65 3.50
N ARG A 86 -8.50 3.60 2.86
CA ARG A 86 -9.91 3.58 2.46
C ARG A 86 -10.78 3.30 3.67
N GLN A 87 -11.70 4.20 3.97
CA GLN A 87 -12.73 3.88 4.95
C GLN A 87 -13.73 2.92 4.30
N SER A 88 -13.83 1.70 4.84
CA SER A 88 -14.93 0.80 4.46
C SER A 88 -16.24 1.43 4.89
N GLN A 89 -17.01 1.95 3.93
CA GLN A 89 -18.42 2.23 4.16
C GLN A 89 -19.13 0.89 4.29
N ARG A 90 -19.27 0.37 5.51
CA ARG A 90 -20.39 -0.53 5.76
C ARG A 90 -21.63 0.32 5.45
N GLN A 91 -22.32 0.01 4.35
CA GLN A 91 -23.70 0.43 4.22
C GLN A 91 -24.39 -0.05 5.49
N LEU A 92 -24.78 0.87 6.39
CA LEU A 92 -25.83 0.55 7.33
C LEU A 92 -27.02 0.20 6.43
N GLY A 93 -27.30 -1.09 6.34
CA GLY A 93 -28.43 -1.60 5.59
C GLY A 93 -29.65 -0.78 5.98
N ARG A 94 -30.33 -0.27 4.96
CA ARG A 94 -31.65 0.35 5.07
C ARG A 94 -32.53 -0.63 5.84
N SER A 95 -32.72 -0.41 7.14
CA SER A 95 -33.66 -1.18 7.95
C SER A 95 -35.04 -0.66 7.58
N THR A 96 -35.60 -1.20 6.50
CA THR A 96 -37.03 -1.15 6.25
C THR A 96 -37.69 -2.17 7.16
N HIS A 97 -38.39 -1.69 8.17
CA HIS A 97 -39.43 -2.42 8.86
C HIS A 97 -40.72 -1.61 8.77
#